data_AF-A0A7C4BRC8-F1
#
_entry.id   AF-A0A7C4BRC8-F1
#
_cell.length_a   1.000
_cell.length_b   1.000
_cell.length_c   1.000
_cell.angle_alpha   90.00
_cell.angle_beta   90.00
_cell.angle_gamma   90.00
#
_symmetry.space_group_name_H-M   'P 1'
#
loop_
_entity.id
_entity.type
_entity.pdbx_description
1 polymer ?
#
loop_
_entity_poly.entity_id
_entity_poly.type
_entity_poly.pdbx_seq_one_letter_code
_entity_poly.pdbx_strand_id
1 'polypeptide(L)'
;MKINKYKNFKYESIIIQTFILSILLFALDCKAQCPTSKYGLIPVWPQNWTNTDKTNWYQMMYSKGNGFTQLNFTWAEAQNLMDHGQIRAYVDYVKSLKSTYNLKIHLSLKNPSTYVNYVPAAFTGLNFEDTTLTNAYFEFATNLIDSFATTVDYFSIGVESDIYFKDHPEEIDEFVTLFSNISDYVHLNYPSIKISTAVTYIYGIEINDTIWQSTKNFSDVLCITYWPLNNDFTVISTAISDISSDMNTLLQKAGSKPIVIKEVGFPSSSLTNSSEIMQRNFIEELFWQTMYKPQIEGVELQFLADFNSSSVNYWANFYQVNSPIFEGYVGSLGLMDTLGTHKLAYTTYLQMLDTLCTISNIADNPKSVKLIMYPNPVNSFVTVNTEKKCLIEIYTITGSRIISTYEKNINLAHFAPSVYLILVKDEFGKKLIMDKLVKY
;
A
#
# COMPACT_ATOMS: atom_id res chain seq x y z
N MET A 1 71.60 40.11 18.97
CA MET A 1 70.27 40.63 18.58
C MET A 1 69.89 40.08 17.21
N LYS A 2 69.05 39.02 17.17
CA LYS A 2 68.23 38.58 16.01
C LYS A 2 67.44 37.34 16.46
N ILE A 3 66.12 37.50 16.60
CA ILE A 3 65.16 36.46 17.02
C ILE A 3 64.49 35.90 15.76
N ASN A 4 64.56 34.58 15.56
CA ASN A 4 63.96 33.88 14.42
C ASN A 4 62.52 33.47 14.77
N LYS A 5 61.54 34.06 14.06
CA LYS A 5 60.10 33.95 14.31
C LYS A 5 59.40 33.35 13.08
N TYR A 6 59.70 32.10 12.73
CA TYR A 6 59.01 31.38 11.66
C TYR A 6 59.00 29.88 11.95
N LYS A 7 58.01 29.38 12.72
CA LYS A 7 57.73 27.93 12.77
C LYS A 7 56.30 27.51 13.18
N ASN A 8 55.41 28.43 13.58
CA ASN A 8 54.09 28.03 14.09
C ASN A 8 52.90 28.13 13.10
N PHE A 9 53.07 28.67 11.89
CA PHE A 9 51.93 28.87 10.98
C PHE A 9 51.52 27.65 10.14
N LYS A 10 52.29 26.55 10.14
CA LYS A 10 51.99 25.37 9.30
C LYS A 10 51.09 24.33 9.96
N TYR A 11 51.00 24.31 11.29
CA TYR A 11 50.19 23.31 12.01
C TYR A 11 48.71 23.71 12.16
N GLU A 12 48.40 25.00 12.30
CA GLU A 12 47.00 25.47 12.40
C GLU A 12 46.23 25.36 11.07
N SER A 13 46.91 25.56 9.93
CA SER A 13 46.30 25.45 8.60
C SER A 13 45.87 24.01 8.24
N ILE A 14 46.58 22.99 8.73
CA ILE A 14 46.28 21.58 8.43
C ILE A 14 45.10 21.11 9.29
N ILE A 15 45.01 21.54 10.55
CA ILE A 15 43.89 21.19 11.43
C ILE A 15 42.59 21.82 10.91
N ILE A 16 42.62 23.08 10.48
CA ILE A 16 41.44 23.76 9.91
C ILE A 16 41.01 23.12 8.58
N GLN A 17 41.95 22.75 7.70
CA GLN A 17 41.60 22.05 6.44
C GLN A 17 41.03 20.65 6.69
N THR A 18 41.51 19.93 7.70
CA THR A 18 41.00 18.58 8.03
C THR A 18 39.62 18.67 8.70
N PHE A 19 39.35 19.72 9.49
CA PHE A 19 38.04 19.99 10.10
C PHE A 19 37.00 20.47 9.07
N ILE A 20 37.40 21.29 8.10
CA ILE A 20 36.53 21.73 7.00
C ILE A 20 36.25 20.58 6.02
N LEU A 21 37.23 19.72 5.74
CA LEU A 21 37.03 18.54 4.90
C LEU A 21 36.15 17.48 5.59
N SER A 22 36.22 17.35 6.92
CA SER A 22 35.29 16.48 7.66
C SER A 22 33.88 17.07 7.72
N ILE A 23 33.70 18.38 7.90
CA ILE A 23 32.36 19.01 7.81
C ILE A 23 31.79 18.93 6.38
N LEU A 24 32.61 19.02 5.33
CA LEU A 24 32.19 18.82 3.93
C LEU A 24 31.95 17.34 3.59
N LEU A 25 32.61 16.39 4.25
CA LEU A 25 32.34 14.95 4.12
C LEU A 25 31.14 14.50 4.96
N PHE A 26 30.74 15.25 6.00
CA PHE A 26 29.47 15.06 6.72
C PHE A 26 28.30 15.86 6.11
N ALA A 27 28.58 16.70 5.11
CA ALA A 27 27.57 17.21 4.17
C ALA A 27 27.31 16.22 3.01
N LEU A 28 27.59 14.92 3.23
CA LEU A 28 26.88 13.87 2.50
C LEU A 28 25.40 14.15 2.68
N ASP A 29 24.69 14.29 1.56
CA ASP A 29 23.24 14.43 1.50
C ASP A 29 22.58 13.47 2.51
N CYS A 30 22.27 13.96 3.72
CA CYS A 30 21.18 13.42 4.50
C CYS A 30 19.93 13.75 3.67
N LYS A 31 19.69 12.99 2.60
CA LYS A 31 18.36 12.86 2.07
C LYS A 31 17.56 12.35 3.24
N ALA A 32 16.76 13.24 3.82
CA ALA A 32 15.83 12.87 4.87
C ALA A 32 15.10 11.63 4.35
N GLN A 33 15.13 10.57 5.16
CA GLN A 33 14.47 9.33 4.81
C GLN A 33 13.01 9.64 4.46
N CYS A 34 12.54 9.11 3.34
CA CYS A 34 11.14 9.23 2.96
C CYS A 34 10.24 8.70 4.09
N PRO A 35 9.23 9.47 4.54
CA PRO A 35 8.27 8.97 5.49
C PRO A 35 7.62 7.69 4.95
N THR A 36 7.37 6.73 5.83
CA THR A 36 6.65 5.51 5.47
C THR A 36 5.25 5.85 5.00
N SER A 37 4.92 5.41 3.79
CA SER A 37 3.61 5.57 3.17
C SER A 37 2.70 4.39 3.50
N LYS A 38 1.44 4.49 3.09
CA LYS A 38 0.44 3.43 3.19
C LYS A 38 0.56 2.34 2.12
N TYR A 39 1.57 2.41 1.26
CA TYR A 39 1.72 1.48 0.14
C TYR A 39 2.66 0.34 0.50
N GLY A 40 2.28 -0.86 0.05
CA GLY A 40 3.03 -2.09 0.13
C GLY A 40 3.13 -2.77 -1.23
N LEU A 41 4.11 -3.65 -1.39
CA LEU A 41 4.27 -4.55 -2.53
C LEU A 41 4.64 -5.93 -2.00
N ILE A 42 3.79 -6.93 -2.25
CA ILE A 42 4.01 -8.27 -1.72
C ILE A 42 5.09 -8.99 -2.52
N PRO A 43 6.10 -9.54 -1.84
CA PRO A 43 7.16 -10.23 -2.53
C PRO A 43 6.73 -11.62 -3.01
N VAL A 44 6.66 -11.77 -4.33
CA VAL A 44 7.02 -13.02 -5.01
C VAL A 44 8.43 -12.82 -5.49
N TRP A 45 9.38 -13.58 -4.94
CA TRP A 45 10.80 -13.34 -5.24
C TRP A 45 11.17 -13.88 -6.62
N PRO A 46 11.90 -13.12 -7.44
CA PRO A 46 12.50 -13.64 -8.65
C PRO A 46 13.35 -14.88 -8.39
N GLN A 47 13.37 -15.83 -9.33
CA GLN A 47 13.99 -17.15 -9.14
C GLN A 47 15.49 -17.07 -8.80
N ASN A 48 16.17 -16.04 -9.30
CA ASN A 48 17.62 -15.89 -9.17
C ASN A 48 18.04 -15.01 -7.99
N TRP A 49 17.11 -14.51 -7.19
CA TRP A 49 17.44 -13.60 -6.09
C TRP A 49 17.95 -14.33 -4.85
N THR A 50 19.15 -13.93 -4.43
CA THR A 50 19.78 -14.36 -3.19
C THR A 50 19.14 -13.68 -1.97
N ASN A 51 19.49 -14.12 -0.76
CA ASN A 51 19.05 -13.43 0.46
C ASN A 51 19.59 -11.98 0.54
N THR A 52 20.75 -11.72 -0.05
CA THR A 52 21.31 -10.37 -0.16
C THR A 52 20.44 -9.50 -1.06
N ASP A 53 19.97 -10.02 -2.20
CA ASP A 53 19.09 -9.28 -3.12
C ASP A 53 17.77 -8.92 -2.45
N LYS A 54 17.17 -9.87 -1.72
CA LYS A 54 15.94 -9.65 -0.94
C LYS A 54 16.14 -8.57 0.14
N THR A 55 17.26 -8.61 0.84
CA THR A 55 17.60 -7.61 1.87
C THR A 55 17.80 -6.23 1.25
N ASN A 56 18.54 -6.15 0.15
CA ASN A 56 18.75 -4.92 -0.61
C ASN A 56 17.43 -4.34 -1.13
N TRP A 57 16.51 -5.20 -1.58
CA TRP A 57 15.18 -4.80 -2.01
C TRP A 57 14.38 -4.18 -0.87
N TYR A 58 14.30 -4.83 0.30
CA TYR A 58 13.61 -4.25 1.46
C TYR A 58 14.21 -2.90 1.86
N GLN A 59 15.54 -2.78 1.90
CA GLN A 59 16.23 -1.54 2.22
C GLN A 59 15.89 -0.43 1.21
N MET A 60 15.89 -0.75 -0.09
CA MET A 60 15.54 0.20 -1.14
C MET A 60 14.07 0.62 -1.03
N MET A 61 13.14 -0.33 -0.86
CA MET A 61 11.72 -0.04 -0.70
C MET A 61 11.45 0.84 0.52
N TYR A 62 12.09 0.54 1.64
CA TYR A 62 12.03 1.37 2.85
C TYR A 62 12.54 2.78 2.61
N SER A 63 13.68 2.93 1.91
CA SER A 63 14.24 4.25 1.58
C SER A 63 13.30 5.11 0.71
N LYS A 64 12.42 4.47 -0.05
CA LYS A 64 11.42 5.12 -0.93
C LYS A 64 10.08 5.35 -0.23
N GLY A 65 9.94 4.92 1.03
CA GLY A 65 8.72 5.10 1.81
C GLY A 65 7.70 3.97 1.63
N ASN A 66 8.08 2.76 1.20
CA ASN A 66 7.21 1.60 1.38
C ASN A 66 6.96 1.40 2.87
N GLY A 67 5.70 1.30 3.29
CA GLY A 67 5.34 1.31 4.71
C GLY A 67 4.21 0.36 5.09
N PHE A 68 3.76 -0.49 4.18
CA PHE A 68 2.71 -1.47 4.44
C PHE A 68 3.14 -2.85 3.96
N THR A 69 2.75 -3.90 4.69
CA THR A 69 2.82 -5.28 4.21
C THR A 69 1.82 -6.17 4.94
N GLN A 70 1.51 -7.33 4.36
CA GLN A 70 0.60 -8.30 4.93
C GLN A 70 1.22 -9.69 5.08
N LEU A 71 0.66 -10.43 6.04
CA LEU A 71 0.95 -11.82 6.32
C LEU A 71 -0.34 -12.59 6.08
N ASN A 72 -0.26 -13.64 5.26
CA ASN A 72 -1.43 -14.42 4.87
C ASN A 72 -1.23 -15.86 5.31
N PHE A 73 -2.20 -16.39 6.06
CA PHE A 73 -2.24 -17.80 6.46
C PHE A 73 -3.64 -18.33 6.32
N THR A 74 -3.80 -19.56 5.87
CA THR A 74 -4.95 -20.39 6.27
C THR A 74 -4.76 -20.89 7.70
N TRP A 75 -5.84 -21.30 8.37
CA TRP A 75 -5.78 -21.94 9.67
C TRP A 75 -4.90 -23.18 9.63
N ALA A 76 -5.08 -24.04 8.62
CA ALA A 76 -4.24 -25.22 8.45
C ALA A 76 -2.73 -24.90 8.39
N GLU A 77 -2.32 -23.87 7.65
CA GLU A 77 -0.91 -23.45 7.54
C GLU A 77 -0.36 -22.89 8.84
N ALA A 78 -1.11 -22.00 9.50
CA ALA A 78 -0.66 -21.39 10.75
C ALA A 78 -0.64 -22.42 11.90
N GLN A 79 -1.61 -23.34 11.97
CA GLN A 79 -1.59 -24.46 12.90
C GLN A 79 -0.36 -25.34 12.68
N ASN A 80 -0.04 -25.66 11.42
CA ASN A 80 1.16 -26.44 11.10
C ASN A 80 2.44 -25.75 11.60
N LEU A 81 2.55 -24.42 11.48
CA LEU A 81 3.68 -23.67 12.05
C LEU A 81 3.72 -23.73 13.58
N MET A 82 2.57 -23.70 14.25
CA MET A 82 2.47 -23.80 15.70
C MET A 82 2.89 -25.20 16.19
N ASP A 83 2.37 -26.26 15.56
CA ASP A 83 2.63 -27.66 15.93
C ASP A 83 4.12 -28.03 15.80
N HIS A 84 4.82 -27.39 14.86
CA HIS A 84 6.27 -27.57 14.66
C HIS A 84 7.12 -26.56 15.46
N GLY A 85 6.52 -25.74 16.33
CA GLY A 85 7.24 -24.75 17.13
C GLY A 85 7.88 -23.61 16.31
N GLN A 86 7.46 -23.42 15.07
CA GLN A 86 8.02 -22.45 14.13
C GLN A 86 7.37 -21.07 14.22
N ILE A 87 6.18 -20.96 14.81
CA ILE A 87 5.43 -19.70 14.90
C ILE A 87 6.22 -18.59 15.62
N ARG A 88 6.96 -18.92 16.68
CA ARG A 88 7.76 -17.93 17.44
C ARG A 88 8.86 -17.31 16.59
N ALA A 89 9.63 -18.14 15.90
CA ALA A 89 10.70 -17.66 15.01
C ALA A 89 10.14 -16.78 13.88
N TYR A 90 8.93 -17.11 13.39
CA TYR A 90 8.24 -16.30 12.41
C TYR A 90 7.79 -14.94 12.98
N VAL A 91 7.20 -14.92 14.18
CA VAL A 91 6.85 -13.67 14.88
C VAL A 91 8.07 -12.78 15.08
N ASP A 92 9.20 -13.34 15.53
CA ASP A 92 10.45 -12.61 15.72
C ASP A 92 10.98 -12.01 14.40
N TYR A 93 10.88 -12.77 13.31
CA TYR A 93 11.22 -12.30 11.97
C TYR A 93 10.34 -11.11 11.54
N VAL A 94 9.01 -11.21 11.69
CA VAL A 94 8.09 -10.12 11.35
C VAL A 94 8.35 -8.89 12.23
N LYS A 95 8.62 -9.08 13.53
CA LYS A 95 8.97 -8.00 14.45
C LYS A 95 10.26 -7.30 14.02
N SER A 96 11.25 -8.06 13.55
CA SER A 96 12.47 -7.51 12.96
C SER A 96 12.16 -6.69 11.71
N LEU A 97 11.33 -7.18 10.79
CA LEU A 97 10.94 -6.43 9.59
C LEU A 97 10.23 -5.12 9.96
N LYS A 98 9.25 -5.18 10.86
CA LYS A 98 8.50 -4.01 11.32
C LYS A 98 9.41 -2.96 11.93
N SER A 99 10.29 -3.35 12.85
CA SER A 99 11.19 -2.41 13.53
C SER A 99 12.26 -1.84 12.60
N THR A 100 12.78 -2.64 11.66
CA THR A 100 13.83 -2.20 10.73
C THR A 100 13.30 -1.27 9.65
N TYR A 101 12.10 -1.55 9.13
CA TYR A 101 11.54 -0.88 7.96
C TYR A 101 10.27 -0.06 8.27
N ASN A 102 9.96 0.14 9.56
CA ASN A 102 8.80 0.88 10.06
C ASN A 102 7.48 0.51 9.35
N LEU A 103 7.28 -0.79 9.11
CA LEU A 103 6.12 -1.29 8.36
C LEU A 103 4.87 -1.35 9.23
N LYS A 104 3.74 -0.98 8.65
CA LYS A 104 2.43 -1.41 9.10
C LYS A 104 2.19 -2.84 8.64
N ILE A 105 1.78 -3.70 9.57
CA ILE A 105 1.61 -5.14 9.34
C ILE A 105 0.13 -5.50 9.42
N HIS A 106 -0.38 -6.12 8.37
CA HIS A 106 -1.72 -6.70 8.33
C HIS A 106 -1.64 -8.23 8.38
N LEU A 107 -2.09 -8.85 9.46
CA LEU A 107 -2.22 -10.30 9.55
C LEU A 107 -3.61 -10.74 9.07
N SER A 108 -3.66 -11.65 8.10
CA SER A 108 -4.89 -12.20 7.57
C SER A 108 -4.95 -13.71 7.81
N LEU A 109 -5.98 -14.15 8.51
CA LEU A 109 -6.35 -15.56 8.63
C LEU A 109 -7.45 -15.86 7.60
N LYS A 110 -7.08 -16.51 6.50
CA LYS A 110 -7.87 -16.73 5.27
C LYS A 110 -8.91 -17.86 5.43
N ASN A 111 -9.79 -17.73 6.42
CA ASN A 111 -10.87 -18.68 6.68
C ASN A 111 -12.21 -17.93 6.86
N PRO A 112 -13.16 -18.04 5.90
CA PRO A 112 -13.00 -18.70 4.61
C PRO A 112 -12.09 -17.92 3.64
N SER A 113 -11.62 -18.56 2.57
CA SER A 113 -10.88 -17.93 1.47
C SER A 113 -11.56 -18.29 0.15
N THR A 114 -11.99 -17.28 -0.62
CA THR A 114 -12.65 -17.49 -1.91
C THR A 114 -13.83 -18.46 -1.79
N TYR A 115 -13.71 -19.71 -2.26
CA TYR A 115 -14.76 -20.73 -2.21
C TYR A 115 -14.43 -21.89 -1.25
N VAL A 116 -13.37 -21.79 -0.44
CA VAL A 116 -12.92 -22.87 0.46
C VAL A 116 -12.65 -22.37 1.86
N ASN A 117 -13.01 -23.17 2.85
CA ASN A 117 -12.56 -22.99 4.24
C ASN A 117 -11.42 -23.98 4.56
N TYR A 118 -10.17 -23.52 4.46
CA TYR A 118 -8.97 -24.36 4.69
C TYR A 118 -8.68 -24.57 6.18
N VAL A 119 -9.35 -25.57 6.74
CA VAL A 119 -9.25 -25.94 8.16
C VAL A 119 -8.27 -27.10 8.38
N PRO A 120 -7.70 -27.27 9.59
CA PRO A 120 -6.95 -28.48 9.95
C PRO A 120 -7.76 -29.76 9.73
N ALA A 121 -7.07 -30.88 9.49
CA ALA A 121 -7.69 -32.17 9.15
C ALA A 121 -8.76 -32.65 10.13
N ALA A 122 -8.65 -32.28 11.42
CA ALA A 122 -9.63 -32.62 12.46
C ALA A 122 -11.01 -31.98 12.26
N PHE A 123 -11.10 -30.92 11.45
CA PHE A 123 -12.32 -30.15 11.22
C PHE A 123 -12.80 -30.22 9.76
N THR A 124 -12.14 -31.00 8.91
CA THR A 124 -12.53 -31.15 7.50
C THR A 124 -13.96 -31.67 7.40
N GLY A 125 -14.79 -30.96 6.63
CA GLY A 125 -16.20 -31.30 6.41
C GLY A 125 -17.17 -30.66 7.41
N LEU A 126 -16.67 -29.96 8.43
CA LEU A 126 -17.49 -29.10 9.28
C LEU A 126 -17.69 -27.74 8.61
N ASN A 127 -18.82 -27.09 8.90
CA ASN A 127 -19.20 -25.77 8.40
C ASN A 127 -19.39 -24.79 9.57
N PHE A 128 -19.67 -23.51 9.31
CA PHE A 128 -19.81 -22.53 10.40
C PHE A 128 -21.02 -22.76 11.31
N GLU A 129 -22.01 -23.59 10.91
CA GLU A 129 -23.11 -24.01 11.80
C GLU A 129 -22.65 -25.00 12.89
N ASP A 130 -21.50 -25.67 12.70
CA ASP A 130 -20.96 -26.60 13.68
C ASP A 130 -20.20 -25.86 14.80
N THR A 131 -20.78 -25.88 16.00
CA THR A 131 -20.17 -25.24 17.18
C THR A 131 -18.77 -25.79 17.55
N THR A 132 -18.45 -27.02 17.16
CA THR A 132 -17.10 -27.59 17.34
C THR A 132 -16.09 -26.81 16.50
N LEU A 133 -16.43 -26.51 15.25
CA LEU A 133 -15.59 -25.72 14.36
C LEU A 133 -15.44 -24.30 14.88
N THR A 134 -16.56 -23.63 15.21
CA THR A 134 -16.52 -22.21 15.60
C THR A 134 -15.78 -22.00 16.92
N ASN A 135 -15.95 -22.89 17.91
CA ASN A 135 -15.23 -22.81 19.18
C ASN A 135 -13.73 -23.03 18.98
N ALA A 136 -13.35 -24.05 18.21
CA ALA A 136 -11.94 -24.32 17.93
C ALA A 136 -11.30 -23.18 17.10
N TYR A 137 -12.05 -22.59 16.16
CA TYR A 137 -11.56 -21.46 15.37
C TYR A 137 -11.39 -20.21 16.22
N PHE A 138 -12.33 -19.92 17.12
CA PHE A 138 -12.22 -18.84 18.09
C PHE A 138 -10.94 -18.98 18.92
N GLU A 139 -10.74 -20.13 19.57
CA GLU A 139 -9.54 -20.39 20.39
C GLU A 139 -8.25 -20.26 19.57
N PHE A 140 -8.24 -20.78 18.35
CA PHE A 140 -7.10 -20.67 17.47
C PHE A 140 -6.81 -19.20 17.09
N ALA A 141 -7.81 -18.46 16.65
CA ALA A 141 -7.66 -17.07 16.22
C ALA A 141 -7.19 -16.18 17.37
N THR A 142 -7.71 -16.36 18.59
CA THR A 142 -7.27 -15.62 19.78
C THR A 142 -5.83 -15.97 20.16
N ASN A 143 -5.43 -17.24 20.14
CA ASN A 143 -4.05 -17.65 20.40
C ASN A 143 -3.06 -17.13 19.33
N LEU A 144 -3.50 -17.08 18.07
CA LEU A 144 -2.71 -16.53 16.99
C LEU A 144 -2.51 -15.02 17.19
N ILE A 145 -3.57 -14.24 17.48
CA ILE A 145 -3.41 -12.80 17.68
C ILE A 145 -2.57 -12.49 18.92
N ASP A 146 -2.68 -13.26 20.01
CA ASP A 146 -1.83 -13.13 21.19
C ASP A 146 -0.33 -13.24 20.83
N SER A 147 -0.01 -14.17 19.91
CA SER A 147 1.36 -14.37 19.44
C SER A 147 1.88 -13.19 18.62
N PHE A 148 1.00 -12.44 17.95
CA PHE A 148 1.36 -11.33 17.06
C PHE A 148 1.06 -9.94 17.60
N ALA A 149 0.44 -9.82 18.78
CA ALA A 149 -0.19 -8.60 19.27
C ALA A 149 0.73 -7.36 19.32
N THR A 150 2.03 -7.54 19.58
CA THR A 150 2.99 -6.42 19.60
C THR A 150 3.50 -6.00 18.22
N THR A 151 3.13 -6.76 17.19
CA THR A 151 3.73 -6.67 15.85
C THR A 151 2.70 -6.28 14.79
N VAL A 152 1.44 -6.67 14.91
CA VAL A 152 0.42 -6.38 13.91
C VAL A 152 -0.31 -5.05 14.19
N ASP A 153 -0.75 -4.38 13.13
CA ASP A 153 -1.59 -3.17 13.20
C ASP A 153 -3.03 -3.47 12.75
N TYR A 154 -3.19 -4.45 11.86
CA TYR A 154 -4.48 -4.92 11.34
C TYR A 154 -4.56 -6.43 11.47
N PHE A 155 -5.75 -6.92 11.80
CA PHE A 155 -6.07 -8.34 11.81
C PHE A 155 -7.35 -8.58 11.01
N SER A 156 -7.33 -9.52 10.08
CA SER A 156 -8.55 -9.90 9.35
C SER A 156 -8.83 -11.38 9.40
N ILE A 157 -10.13 -11.69 9.48
CA ILE A 157 -10.68 -13.03 9.39
C ILE A 157 -11.43 -13.16 8.07
N GLY A 158 -11.08 -14.20 7.34
CA GLY A 158 -11.55 -14.43 5.99
C GLY A 158 -10.84 -13.56 4.95
N VAL A 159 -10.86 -14.03 3.71
CA VAL A 159 -10.56 -13.20 2.53
C VAL A 159 -11.55 -13.53 1.42
N GLU A 160 -12.05 -12.49 0.75
CA GLU A 160 -13.08 -12.65 -0.28
C GLU A 160 -14.25 -13.48 0.26
N SER A 161 -14.63 -13.25 1.53
CA SER A 161 -15.61 -14.07 2.23
C SER A 161 -16.99 -14.01 1.59
N ASP A 162 -17.29 -12.92 0.88
CA ASP A 162 -18.47 -12.78 0.02
C ASP A 162 -18.55 -13.86 -1.07
N ILE A 163 -17.42 -14.35 -1.57
CA ILE A 163 -17.40 -15.42 -2.57
C ILE A 163 -17.80 -16.76 -1.94
N TYR A 164 -17.35 -17.05 -0.71
CA TYR A 164 -17.70 -18.29 -0.01
C TYR A 164 -19.18 -18.27 0.35
N PHE A 165 -19.62 -17.21 1.03
CA PHE A 165 -21.00 -17.11 1.52
C PHE A 165 -22.03 -16.88 0.43
N LYS A 166 -21.62 -16.62 -0.81
CA LYS A 166 -22.52 -16.68 -1.97
C LYS A 166 -23.11 -18.08 -2.14
N ASP A 167 -22.28 -19.12 -1.98
CA ASP A 167 -22.67 -20.52 -2.14
C ASP A 167 -23.07 -21.17 -0.80
N HIS A 168 -22.80 -20.48 0.31
CA HIS A 168 -23.07 -20.91 1.70
C HIS A 168 -23.86 -19.86 2.51
N PRO A 169 -24.99 -19.33 2.01
CA PRO A 169 -25.70 -18.21 2.65
C PRO A 169 -26.25 -18.54 4.04
N GLU A 170 -26.53 -19.82 4.33
CA GLU A 170 -26.99 -20.30 5.62
C GLU A 170 -25.94 -20.19 6.72
N GLU A 171 -24.66 -20.14 6.38
CA GLU A 171 -23.54 -20.09 7.33
C GLU A 171 -23.21 -18.66 7.82
N ILE A 172 -23.89 -17.63 7.28
CA ILE A 172 -23.54 -16.21 7.52
C ILE A 172 -23.76 -15.82 8.99
N ASP A 173 -24.87 -16.23 9.60
CA ASP A 173 -25.23 -15.78 10.95
C ASP A 173 -24.24 -16.32 12.00
N GLU A 174 -23.82 -17.57 11.86
CA GLU A 174 -22.82 -18.19 12.73
C GLU A 174 -21.43 -17.63 12.48
N PHE A 175 -21.07 -17.33 11.23
CA PHE A 175 -19.82 -16.62 10.93
C PHE A 175 -19.81 -15.22 11.57
N VAL A 176 -20.91 -14.46 11.48
CA VAL A 176 -21.02 -13.13 12.09
C VAL A 176 -20.91 -13.21 13.60
N THR A 177 -21.52 -14.22 14.22
CA THR A 177 -21.41 -14.47 15.66
C THR A 177 -19.97 -14.77 16.08
N LEU A 178 -19.30 -15.67 15.36
CA LEU A 178 -17.88 -15.98 15.56
C LEU A 178 -16.99 -14.74 15.38
N PHE A 179 -17.21 -13.97 14.31
CA PHE A 179 -16.47 -12.74 14.02
C PHE A 179 -16.68 -11.68 15.12
N SER A 180 -17.91 -11.50 15.61
CA SER A 180 -18.23 -10.61 16.74
C SER A 180 -17.44 -11.01 17.99
N ASN A 181 -17.41 -12.30 18.33
CA ASN A 181 -16.69 -12.77 19.52
C ASN A 181 -15.19 -12.51 19.42
N ILE A 182 -14.59 -12.70 18.24
CA ILE A 182 -13.16 -12.43 18.04
C ILE A 182 -12.89 -10.91 18.04
N SER A 183 -13.80 -10.12 17.49
CA SER A 183 -13.73 -8.65 17.56
C SER A 183 -13.74 -8.15 18.99
N ASP A 184 -14.68 -8.64 19.81
CA ASP A 184 -14.76 -8.31 21.25
C ASP A 184 -13.46 -8.68 21.98
N TYR A 185 -12.88 -9.84 21.67
CA TYR A 185 -11.59 -10.25 22.23
C TYR A 185 -10.45 -9.29 21.83
N VAL A 186 -10.37 -8.91 20.55
CA VAL A 186 -9.34 -7.98 20.06
C VAL A 186 -9.51 -6.59 20.67
N HIS A 187 -10.73 -6.06 20.74
CA HIS A 187 -10.98 -4.75 21.36
C HIS A 187 -10.69 -4.73 22.85
N LEU A 188 -10.97 -5.82 23.56
CA LEU A 188 -10.70 -5.94 24.99
C LEU A 188 -9.20 -6.02 25.29
N ASN A 189 -8.46 -6.85 24.54
CA ASN A 189 -7.06 -7.18 24.86
C ASN A 189 -6.05 -6.33 24.08
N TYR A 190 -6.39 -5.92 22.87
CA TYR A 190 -5.50 -5.27 21.91
C TYR A 190 -6.17 -4.10 21.16
N PRO A 191 -6.67 -3.07 21.86
CA PRO A 191 -7.48 -1.99 21.26
C PRO A 191 -6.76 -1.15 20.18
N SER A 192 -5.44 -1.31 20.00
CA SER A 192 -4.70 -0.67 18.92
C SER A 192 -4.73 -1.45 17.60
N ILE A 193 -5.15 -2.72 17.61
CA ILE A 193 -5.25 -3.56 16.42
C ILE A 193 -6.63 -3.35 15.81
N LYS A 194 -6.67 -2.97 14.53
CA LYS A 194 -7.93 -2.84 13.79
C LYS A 194 -8.35 -4.19 13.24
N ILE A 195 -9.58 -4.62 13.56
CA ILE A 195 -10.12 -5.89 13.08
C ILE A 195 -11.09 -5.71 11.91
N SER A 196 -11.12 -6.66 10.98
CA SER A 196 -12.13 -6.70 9.91
C SER A 196 -12.36 -8.12 9.37
N THR A 197 -13.42 -8.29 8.59
CA THR A 197 -13.43 -9.31 7.53
C THR A 197 -13.04 -8.67 6.19
N ALA A 198 -12.52 -9.44 5.25
CA ALA A 198 -12.16 -8.94 3.93
C ALA A 198 -13.10 -9.48 2.85
N VAL A 199 -13.64 -8.58 2.03
CA VAL A 199 -14.56 -8.88 0.92
C VAL A 199 -14.00 -8.41 -0.42
N THR A 200 -14.48 -8.94 -1.54
CA THR A 200 -14.13 -8.40 -2.85
C THR A 200 -14.80 -7.05 -3.07
N TYR A 201 -14.17 -6.18 -3.88
CA TYR A 201 -14.79 -4.93 -4.30
C TYR A 201 -16.03 -5.18 -5.18
N ILE A 202 -15.87 -5.89 -6.29
CA ILE A 202 -16.92 -6.04 -7.31
C ILE A 202 -18.11 -6.81 -6.72
N TYR A 203 -17.89 -7.99 -6.15
CA TYR A 203 -18.99 -8.80 -5.64
C TYR A 203 -19.43 -8.36 -4.26
N GLY A 204 -18.49 -8.20 -3.33
CA GLY A 204 -18.76 -7.98 -1.91
C GLY A 204 -19.08 -6.53 -1.51
N ILE A 205 -18.96 -5.56 -2.43
CA ILE A 205 -19.28 -4.15 -2.15
C ILE A 205 -20.24 -3.55 -3.18
N GLU A 206 -20.00 -3.75 -4.47
CA GLU A 206 -20.86 -3.19 -5.52
C GLU A 206 -22.13 -4.00 -5.76
N ILE A 207 -22.00 -5.31 -5.98
CA ILE A 207 -23.10 -6.17 -6.41
C ILE A 207 -23.93 -6.66 -5.22
N ASN A 208 -23.29 -7.23 -4.20
CA ASN A 208 -23.93 -7.79 -3.02
C ASN A 208 -23.09 -7.53 -1.76
N ASP A 209 -23.44 -6.50 -1.01
CA ASP A 209 -22.70 -6.10 0.19
C ASP A 209 -23.15 -6.78 1.48
N THR A 210 -23.88 -7.91 1.40
CA THR A 210 -24.44 -8.61 2.57
C THR A 210 -23.38 -8.89 3.65
N ILE A 211 -22.24 -9.47 3.28
CA ILE A 211 -21.17 -9.79 4.26
C ILE A 211 -20.62 -8.53 4.92
N TRP A 212 -20.39 -7.46 4.15
CA TRP A 212 -19.96 -6.19 4.73
C TRP A 212 -21.03 -5.61 5.66
N GLN A 213 -22.30 -5.58 5.25
CA GLN A 213 -23.39 -5.03 6.07
C GLN A 213 -23.58 -5.81 7.38
N SER A 214 -23.43 -7.13 7.36
CA SER A 214 -23.56 -7.98 8.55
C SER A 214 -22.38 -7.85 9.51
N THR A 215 -21.18 -7.53 9.01
CA THR A 215 -19.94 -7.49 9.82
C THR A 215 -19.44 -6.07 10.13
N LYS A 216 -19.95 -5.02 9.47
CA LYS A 216 -19.44 -3.64 9.62
C LYS A 216 -19.48 -3.10 11.04
N ASN A 217 -20.44 -3.53 11.86
CA ASN A 217 -20.58 -3.06 13.24
C ASN A 217 -19.48 -3.63 14.15
N PHE A 218 -18.92 -4.78 13.78
CA PHE A 218 -17.83 -5.45 14.49
C PHE A 218 -16.46 -5.24 13.83
N SER A 219 -16.42 -4.50 12.71
CA SER A 219 -15.19 -4.18 11.99
C SER A 219 -14.73 -2.75 12.26
N ASP A 220 -13.44 -2.53 12.45
CA ASP A 220 -12.85 -1.19 12.59
C ASP A 220 -12.54 -0.54 11.24
N VAL A 221 -12.33 -1.37 10.21
CA VAL A 221 -11.86 -0.99 8.88
C VAL A 221 -12.65 -1.75 7.82
N LEU A 222 -12.96 -1.09 6.70
CA LEU A 222 -13.41 -1.78 5.49
C LEU A 222 -12.19 -2.37 4.78
N CYS A 223 -12.05 -3.68 4.81
CA CYS A 223 -10.95 -4.37 4.15
C CYS A 223 -11.43 -5.04 2.86
N ILE A 224 -10.74 -4.77 1.74
CA ILE A 224 -11.16 -5.26 0.43
C ILE A 224 -10.02 -5.82 -0.42
N THR A 225 -10.37 -6.74 -1.33
CA THR A 225 -9.56 -7.09 -2.50
C THR A 225 -10.11 -6.37 -3.73
N TYR A 226 -9.23 -5.87 -4.61
CA TYR A 226 -9.59 -5.10 -5.79
C TYR A 226 -8.94 -5.67 -7.04
N TRP A 227 -9.74 -6.39 -7.82
CA TRP A 227 -9.35 -7.02 -9.08
C TRP A 227 -10.35 -6.59 -10.16
N PRO A 228 -9.99 -5.67 -11.08
CA PRO A 228 -10.92 -5.18 -12.10
C PRO A 228 -11.02 -6.16 -13.27
N LEU A 229 -11.53 -7.36 -12.99
CA LEU A 229 -11.60 -8.51 -13.89
C LEU A 229 -13.04 -8.90 -14.18
N ASN A 230 -13.28 -9.38 -15.39
CA ASN A 230 -14.45 -10.15 -15.74
C ASN A 230 -14.36 -11.56 -15.13
N ASN A 231 -15.47 -12.30 -15.14
CA ASN A 231 -15.54 -13.67 -14.61
C ASN A 231 -14.65 -14.68 -15.33
N ASP A 232 -14.19 -14.36 -16.54
CA ASP A 232 -13.27 -15.19 -17.32
C ASP A 232 -11.79 -14.82 -17.09
N PHE A 233 -11.49 -13.99 -16.10
CA PHE A 233 -10.17 -13.45 -15.76
C PHE A 233 -9.56 -12.49 -16.79
N THR A 234 -10.33 -12.05 -17.78
CA THR A 234 -9.93 -10.91 -18.61
C THR A 234 -10.13 -9.60 -17.87
N VAL A 235 -9.32 -8.60 -18.18
CA VAL A 235 -9.44 -7.25 -17.63
C VAL A 235 -10.72 -6.58 -18.15
N ILE A 236 -11.46 -5.91 -17.25
CA ILE A 236 -12.61 -5.07 -17.62
C ILE A 236 -12.10 -3.92 -18.51
N SER A 237 -12.75 -3.67 -19.64
CA SER A 237 -12.26 -2.69 -20.64
C SER A 237 -12.15 -1.26 -20.10
N THR A 238 -12.95 -0.91 -19.09
CA THR A 238 -12.97 0.38 -18.40
C THR A 238 -12.20 0.37 -17.07
N ALA A 239 -11.50 -0.71 -16.74
CA ALA A 239 -10.82 -0.93 -15.45
C ALA A 239 -9.95 0.25 -14.97
N ILE A 240 -9.27 0.95 -15.88
CA ILE A 240 -8.39 2.07 -15.52
C ILE A 240 -9.20 3.37 -15.35
N SER A 241 -10.18 3.64 -16.22
CA SER A 241 -11.00 4.85 -16.12
C SER A 241 -11.94 4.83 -14.92
N ASP A 242 -12.30 3.63 -14.44
CA ASP A 242 -13.29 3.45 -13.39
C ASP A 242 -12.68 3.54 -11.99
N ILE A 243 -11.35 3.51 -11.83
CA ILE A 243 -10.69 3.55 -10.50
C ILE A 243 -11.17 4.76 -9.67
N SER A 244 -11.38 5.92 -10.29
CA SER A 244 -11.85 7.10 -9.56
C SER A 244 -13.27 6.91 -9.00
N SER A 245 -14.21 6.39 -9.81
CA SER A 245 -15.55 6.05 -9.33
C SER A 245 -15.49 4.94 -8.29
N ASP A 246 -14.62 3.96 -8.47
CA ASP A 246 -14.54 2.81 -7.58
C ASP A 246 -14.06 3.22 -6.18
N MET A 247 -13.03 4.07 -6.12
CA MET A 247 -12.57 4.63 -4.86
C MET A 247 -13.62 5.52 -4.19
N ASN A 248 -14.49 6.19 -4.95
CA ASN A 248 -15.59 6.97 -4.38
C ASN A 248 -16.69 6.07 -3.80
N THR A 249 -17.02 4.96 -4.48
CA THR A 249 -17.92 3.94 -3.96
C THR A 249 -17.39 3.35 -2.65
N LEU A 250 -16.09 3.01 -2.59
CA LEU A 250 -15.46 2.51 -1.37
C LEU A 250 -15.55 3.52 -0.22
N LEU A 251 -15.24 4.80 -0.46
CA LEU A 251 -15.37 5.86 0.55
C LEU A 251 -16.81 5.99 1.06
N GLN A 252 -17.79 5.94 0.16
CA GLN A 252 -19.20 6.01 0.52
C GLN A 252 -19.62 4.80 1.38
N LYS A 253 -19.24 3.59 0.97
CA LYS A 253 -19.60 2.33 1.65
C LYS A 253 -18.90 2.16 3.00
N ALA A 254 -17.68 2.68 3.15
CA ALA A 254 -16.96 2.70 4.42
C ALA A 254 -17.53 3.69 5.43
N GLY A 255 -18.25 4.73 4.98
CA GLY A 255 -18.74 5.80 5.84
C GLY A 255 -17.56 6.57 6.47
N SER A 256 -17.44 6.54 7.79
CA SER A 256 -16.31 7.13 8.52
C SER A 256 -15.18 6.14 8.82
N LYS A 257 -15.37 4.84 8.53
CA LYS A 257 -14.36 3.82 8.84
C LYS A 257 -13.18 3.94 7.86
N PRO A 258 -11.94 3.69 8.32
CA PRO A 258 -10.83 3.53 7.41
C PRO A 258 -11.04 2.43 6.37
N ILE A 259 -10.22 2.45 5.33
CA ILE A 259 -10.22 1.47 4.23
C ILE A 259 -8.81 0.89 4.10
N VAL A 260 -8.72 -0.43 3.93
CA VAL A 260 -7.51 -1.13 3.54
C VAL A 260 -7.79 -1.93 2.27
N ILE A 261 -7.06 -1.61 1.21
CA ILE A 261 -7.03 -2.38 -0.03
C ILE A 261 -5.91 -3.41 0.14
N LYS A 262 -6.25 -4.57 0.71
CA LYS A 262 -5.24 -5.58 1.11
C LYS A 262 -4.68 -6.37 -0.06
N GLU A 263 -5.40 -6.43 -1.18
CA GLU A 263 -4.92 -7.08 -2.39
C GLU A 263 -5.40 -6.25 -3.57
N VAL A 264 -4.46 -5.79 -4.39
CA VAL A 264 -4.77 -5.12 -5.65
C VAL A 264 -3.68 -5.44 -6.67
N GLY A 265 -4.09 -5.67 -7.90
CA GLY A 265 -3.15 -5.88 -9.00
C GLY A 265 -3.84 -5.89 -10.34
N PHE A 266 -3.02 -5.99 -11.38
CA PHE A 266 -3.47 -5.90 -12.76
C PHE A 266 -2.55 -6.78 -13.62
N PRO A 267 -3.07 -7.81 -14.31
CA PRO A 267 -2.23 -8.70 -15.11
C PRO A 267 -1.65 -7.96 -16.32
N SER A 268 -0.45 -8.33 -16.76
CA SER A 268 0.18 -7.75 -17.97
C SER A 268 0.08 -8.63 -19.22
N SER A 269 -0.50 -9.83 -19.11
CA SER A 269 -0.61 -10.79 -20.23
C SER A 269 -1.65 -10.37 -21.27
N SER A 270 -1.30 -10.51 -22.55
CA SER A 270 -2.25 -10.30 -23.66
C SER A 270 -3.41 -11.29 -23.66
N LEU A 271 -3.26 -12.47 -23.03
CA LEU A 271 -4.35 -13.44 -22.84
C LEU A 271 -5.50 -12.88 -21.99
N THR A 272 -5.21 -11.89 -21.15
CA THR A 272 -6.18 -11.24 -20.24
C THR A 272 -6.76 -9.95 -20.82
N ASN A 273 -6.63 -9.71 -22.13
CA ASN A 273 -6.95 -8.43 -22.77
C ASN A 273 -6.17 -7.24 -22.17
N SER A 274 -4.94 -7.51 -21.73
CA SER A 274 -4.07 -6.54 -21.05
C SER A 274 -2.70 -6.41 -21.73
N SER A 275 -1.84 -5.58 -21.15
CA SER A 275 -0.45 -5.37 -21.56
C SER A 275 0.37 -4.77 -20.41
N GLU A 276 1.69 -4.76 -20.51
CA GLU A 276 2.55 -4.01 -19.57
C GLU A 276 2.24 -2.51 -19.52
N ILE A 277 1.82 -1.92 -20.63
CA ILE A 277 1.44 -0.50 -20.68
C ILE A 277 0.16 -0.28 -19.86
N MET A 278 -0.82 -1.17 -19.98
CA MET A 278 -2.05 -1.09 -19.19
C MET A 278 -1.78 -1.33 -17.70
N GLN A 279 -0.97 -2.34 -17.35
CA GLN A 279 -0.54 -2.55 -15.96
C GLN A 279 0.15 -1.31 -15.40
N ARG A 280 1.07 -0.70 -16.14
CA ARG A 280 1.72 0.57 -15.76
C ARG A 280 0.70 1.67 -15.47
N ASN A 281 -0.22 1.90 -16.41
CA ASN A 281 -1.24 2.95 -16.30
C ASN A 281 -2.16 2.71 -15.10
N PHE A 282 -2.52 1.45 -14.82
CA PHE A 282 -3.29 1.08 -13.66
C PHE A 282 -2.57 1.43 -12.35
N ILE A 283 -1.27 1.12 -12.23
CA ILE A 283 -0.48 1.47 -11.04
C ILE A 283 -0.45 2.99 -10.83
N GLU A 284 -0.20 3.75 -11.89
CA GLU A 284 -0.18 5.21 -11.82
C GLU A 284 -1.54 5.77 -11.35
N GLU A 285 -2.63 5.35 -12.00
CA GLU A 285 -3.98 5.80 -11.69
C GLU A 285 -4.41 5.41 -10.27
N LEU A 286 -4.12 4.18 -9.84
CA LEU A 286 -4.37 3.72 -8.47
C LEU A 286 -3.71 4.65 -7.44
N PHE A 287 -2.45 5.04 -7.63
CA PHE A 287 -1.79 5.97 -6.73
C PHE A 287 -2.46 7.34 -6.72
N TRP A 288 -2.76 7.92 -7.89
CA TRP A 288 -3.44 9.22 -7.98
C TRP A 288 -4.79 9.22 -7.25
N GLN A 289 -5.57 8.14 -7.41
CA GLN A 289 -6.89 8.04 -6.80
C GLN A 289 -6.84 7.74 -5.30
N THR A 290 -5.78 7.13 -4.79
CA THR A 290 -5.70 6.70 -3.38
C THR A 290 -4.86 7.61 -2.50
N MET A 291 -3.79 8.24 -2.99
CA MET A 291 -2.79 8.84 -2.09
C MET A 291 -3.28 10.04 -1.29
N TYR A 292 -4.29 10.75 -1.77
CA TYR A 292 -4.88 11.90 -1.08
C TYR A 292 -6.15 11.60 -0.31
N LYS A 293 -6.53 10.33 -0.22
CA LYS A 293 -7.64 9.88 0.59
C LYS A 293 -7.07 9.36 1.91
N PRO A 294 -6.96 10.19 2.97
CA PRO A 294 -6.39 9.74 4.26
C PRO A 294 -7.22 8.61 4.90
N GLN A 295 -8.49 8.48 4.54
CA GLN A 295 -9.35 7.37 4.95
C GLN A 295 -8.88 6.01 4.40
N ILE A 296 -8.17 5.99 3.27
CA ILE A 296 -7.47 4.78 2.80
C ILE A 296 -6.15 4.72 3.53
N GLU A 297 -5.99 3.75 4.43
CA GLU A 297 -4.85 3.61 5.33
C GLU A 297 -3.82 2.56 4.89
N GLY A 298 -4.19 1.68 3.96
CA GLY A 298 -3.32 0.65 3.39
C GLY A 298 -3.69 0.32 1.95
N VAL A 299 -2.69 0.18 1.09
CA VAL A 299 -2.83 -0.30 -0.29
C VAL A 299 -1.68 -1.26 -0.59
N GLU A 300 -2.00 -2.53 -0.80
CA GLU A 300 -1.01 -3.58 -0.99
C GLU A 300 -1.08 -4.18 -2.39
N LEU A 301 -0.03 -3.93 -3.16
CA LEU A 301 0.09 -4.40 -4.53
C LEU A 301 0.59 -5.84 -4.61
N GLN A 302 -0.02 -6.59 -5.51
CA GLN A 302 0.30 -7.98 -5.84
C GLN A 302 0.78 -8.01 -7.30
N PHE A 303 1.97 -8.52 -7.63
CA PHE A 303 3.07 -9.00 -6.80
C PHE A 303 4.39 -8.34 -7.25
N LEU A 304 5.48 -8.51 -6.49
CA LEU A 304 6.81 -8.05 -6.91
C LEU A 304 7.23 -8.62 -8.26
N ALA A 305 7.13 -9.94 -8.45
CA ALA A 305 7.54 -10.63 -9.67
C ALA A 305 6.49 -11.63 -10.14
N ASP A 306 6.55 -11.99 -11.41
CA ASP A 306 5.69 -13.01 -12.01
C ASP A 306 5.93 -14.37 -11.37
N PHE A 307 4.88 -15.17 -11.33
CA PHE A 307 4.98 -16.58 -10.97
C PHE A 307 5.64 -17.38 -12.09
N ASN A 308 6.55 -18.28 -11.72
CA ASN A 308 7.07 -19.26 -12.66
C ASN A 308 6.00 -20.32 -12.99
N SER A 309 6.24 -21.12 -14.03
CA SER A 309 5.28 -22.13 -14.49
C SER A 309 4.85 -23.13 -13.41
N SER A 310 5.75 -23.51 -12.50
CA SER A 310 5.39 -24.42 -11.39
C SER A 310 4.41 -23.77 -10.42
N SER A 311 4.62 -22.49 -10.08
CA SER A 311 3.70 -21.71 -9.25
C SER A 311 2.38 -21.42 -9.96
N VAL A 312 2.39 -21.13 -11.27
CA VAL A 312 1.17 -20.99 -12.07
C VAL A 312 0.36 -22.28 -12.07
N ASN A 313 1.01 -23.43 -12.32
CA ASN A 313 0.35 -24.73 -12.27
C ASN A 313 -0.20 -25.06 -10.89
N TYR A 314 0.53 -24.70 -9.83
CA TYR A 314 0.04 -24.83 -8.45
C TYR A 314 -1.26 -24.06 -8.26
N TRP A 315 -1.30 -22.78 -8.67
CA TRP A 315 -2.50 -21.96 -8.53
C TRP A 315 -3.65 -22.45 -9.41
N ALA A 316 -3.39 -22.85 -10.66
CA ALA A 316 -4.41 -23.45 -11.53
C ALA A 316 -5.06 -24.68 -10.88
N ASN A 317 -4.26 -25.55 -10.26
CA ASN A 317 -4.75 -26.71 -9.53
C ASN A 317 -5.48 -26.34 -8.23
N PHE A 318 -4.93 -25.38 -7.47
CA PHE A 318 -5.53 -24.88 -6.24
C PHE A 318 -6.94 -24.33 -6.51
N TYR A 319 -7.06 -23.48 -7.53
CA TYR A 319 -8.31 -22.85 -7.96
C TYR A 319 -9.21 -23.81 -8.75
N GLN A 320 -8.72 -24.99 -9.14
CA GLN A 320 -9.38 -25.93 -10.06
C GLN A 320 -9.78 -25.28 -11.40
N VAL A 321 -8.99 -24.31 -11.85
CA VAL A 321 -9.20 -23.58 -13.11
C VAL A 321 -8.08 -23.93 -14.08
N ASN A 322 -8.40 -24.74 -15.08
CA ASN A 322 -7.49 -25.07 -16.19
C ASN A 322 -7.87 -24.23 -17.43
N SER A 323 -7.38 -22.99 -17.47
CA SER A 323 -7.65 -22.04 -18.56
C SER A 323 -6.40 -21.24 -18.88
N PRO A 324 -6.00 -21.12 -20.16
CA PRO A 324 -4.89 -20.25 -20.55
C PRO A 324 -5.08 -18.78 -20.12
N ILE A 325 -6.33 -18.31 -20.03
CA ILE A 325 -6.60 -16.94 -19.56
C ILE A 325 -6.29 -16.82 -18.07
N PHE A 326 -6.67 -17.82 -17.26
CA PHE A 326 -6.36 -17.86 -15.83
C PHE A 326 -4.85 -17.97 -15.57
N GLU A 327 -4.16 -18.83 -16.32
CA GLU A 327 -2.70 -18.93 -16.27
C GLU A 327 -2.04 -17.60 -16.67
N GLY A 328 -2.56 -16.94 -17.71
CA GLY A 328 -2.14 -15.62 -18.12
C GLY A 328 -2.38 -14.57 -17.05
N TYR A 329 -3.51 -14.63 -16.33
CA TYR A 329 -3.82 -13.76 -15.20
C TYR A 329 -2.81 -13.96 -14.07
N VAL A 330 -2.77 -15.13 -13.45
CA VAL A 330 -1.92 -15.40 -12.28
C VAL A 330 -0.45 -15.23 -12.63
N GLY A 331 -0.02 -15.71 -13.80
CA GLY A 331 1.37 -15.67 -14.22
C GLY A 331 1.91 -14.29 -14.58
N SER A 332 1.06 -13.25 -14.69
CA SER A 332 1.48 -11.92 -15.14
C SER A 332 1.16 -10.77 -14.20
N LEU A 333 0.83 -11.05 -12.93
CA LEU A 333 0.57 -10.03 -11.91
C LEU A 333 1.83 -9.32 -11.39
N GLY A 334 3.01 -9.89 -11.63
CA GLY A 334 4.27 -9.33 -11.20
C GLY A 334 4.56 -7.98 -11.84
N LEU A 335 5.17 -7.08 -11.07
CA LEU A 335 5.76 -5.85 -11.61
C LEU A 335 7.15 -6.11 -12.25
N MET A 336 7.76 -7.26 -11.96
CA MET A 336 8.93 -7.82 -12.63
C MET A 336 8.56 -9.13 -13.33
N ASP A 337 9.38 -9.56 -14.29
CA ASP A 337 9.34 -10.93 -14.77
C ASP A 337 9.88 -11.93 -13.72
N THR A 338 9.82 -13.23 -14.03
CA THR A 338 10.26 -14.32 -13.14
C THR A 338 11.75 -14.30 -12.81
N LEU A 339 12.56 -13.59 -13.60
CA LEU A 339 14.02 -13.48 -13.46
C LEU A 339 14.44 -12.18 -12.76
N GLY A 340 13.50 -11.26 -12.52
CA GLY A 340 13.72 -9.98 -11.84
C GLY A 340 13.96 -8.82 -12.79
N THR A 341 13.73 -8.99 -14.10
CA THR A 341 13.73 -7.88 -15.04
C THR A 341 12.52 -7.00 -14.76
N HIS A 342 12.75 -5.70 -14.59
CA HIS A 342 11.67 -4.75 -14.34
C HIS A 342 10.74 -4.67 -15.54
N LYS A 343 9.43 -4.78 -15.32
CA LYS A 343 8.42 -4.31 -16.26
C LYS A 343 8.22 -2.81 -16.12
N LEU A 344 7.46 -2.23 -17.05
CA LEU A 344 7.10 -0.80 -17.01
C LEU A 344 6.43 -0.40 -15.69
N ALA A 345 5.60 -1.28 -15.14
CA ALA A 345 4.84 -1.03 -13.91
C ALA A 345 5.73 -0.92 -12.66
N TYR A 346 6.81 -1.70 -12.56
CA TYR A 346 7.74 -1.59 -11.42
C TYR A 346 8.45 -0.23 -11.38
N THR A 347 8.93 0.24 -12.54
CA THR A 347 9.56 1.56 -12.63
C THR A 347 8.58 2.67 -12.22
N THR A 348 7.33 2.57 -12.65
CA THR A 348 6.27 3.52 -12.31
C THR A 348 5.92 3.47 -10.82
N TYR A 349 5.84 2.28 -10.23
CA TYR A 349 5.64 2.12 -8.80
C TYR A 349 6.72 2.85 -7.98
N LEU A 350 8.00 2.67 -8.33
CA LEU A 350 9.10 3.37 -7.66
C LEU A 350 9.01 4.90 -7.83
N GLN A 351 8.61 5.38 -9.01
CA GLN A 351 8.39 6.81 -9.27
C GLN A 351 7.22 7.39 -8.47
N MET A 352 6.15 6.62 -8.27
CA MET A 352 5.03 7.03 -7.43
C MET A 352 5.40 7.09 -5.95
N LEU A 353 6.22 6.17 -5.46
CA LEU A 353 6.79 6.26 -4.10
C LEU A 353 7.69 7.50 -3.94
N ASP A 354 8.57 7.77 -4.92
CA ASP A 354 9.41 8.98 -4.92
C ASP A 354 8.56 10.26 -4.94
N THR A 355 7.43 10.23 -5.66
CA THR A 355 6.44 11.31 -5.68
C THR A 355 5.83 11.54 -4.30
N LEU A 356 5.40 10.49 -3.60
CA LEU A 356 4.87 10.58 -2.23
C LEU A 356 5.89 11.15 -1.26
N CYS A 357 7.13 10.68 -1.36
CA CYS A 357 8.23 11.18 -0.55
C CYS A 357 8.45 12.68 -0.76
N THR A 358 8.46 13.10 -2.03
CA THR A 358 8.60 14.52 -2.40
C THR A 358 7.45 15.36 -1.83
N ILE A 359 6.19 14.90 -1.97
CA ILE A 359 5.01 15.61 -1.47
C ILE A 359 5.05 15.73 0.07
N SER A 360 5.43 14.66 0.77
CA SER A 360 5.47 14.64 2.24
C SER A 360 6.47 15.67 2.78
N ASN A 361 7.65 15.75 2.16
CA ASN A 361 8.67 16.74 2.54
C ASN A 361 8.26 18.20 2.28
N ILE A 362 7.25 18.45 1.43
CA ILE A 362 6.72 19.81 1.20
C ILE A 362 5.79 20.25 2.33
N ALA A 363 5.03 19.32 2.91
CA ALA A 363 4.04 19.61 3.95
C ALA A 363 4.67 20.05 5.29
N ASP A 364 5.89 19.59 5.58
CA ASP A 364 6.54 19.76 6.89
C ASP A 364 7.31 21.09 7.07
N ASN A 365 7.33 21.98 6.08
CA ASN A 365 8.03 23.25 6.22
C ASN A 365 7.10 24.28 6.92
N PRO A 366 7.42 24.76 8.14
CA PRO A 366 6.57 25.71 8.87
C PRO A 366 6.35 26.96 8.02
N LYS A 367 5.11 27.12 7.57
CA LYS A 367 4.70 28.13 6.61
C LYS A 367 4.81 29.52 7.26
N SER A 368 5.77 30.32 6.81
CA SER A 368 5.88 31.73 7.18
C SER A 368 4.75 32.60 6.58
N VAL A 369 4.00 32.05 5.61
CA VAL A 369 2.89 32.72 4.91
C VAL A 369 1.73 31.75 4.70
N LYS A 370 0.50 32.17 5.01
CA LYS A 370 -0.71 31.38 4.77
C LYS A 370 -1.06 31.44 3.27
N LEU A 371 -0.92 30.31 2.57
CA LEU A 371 -1.42 30.13 1.20
C LEU A 371 -2.82 29.54 1.24
N ILE A 372 -3.79 30.23 0.64
CA ILE A 372 -5.14 29.70 0.45
C ILE A 372 -5.32 29.44 -1.04
N MET A 373 -5.62 28.19 -1.40
CA MET A 373 -5.95 27.82 -2.78
C MET A 373 -7.36 27.25 -2.82
N TYR A 374 -8.19 27.75 -3.73
CA TYR A 374 -9.55 27.24 -3.89
C TYR A 374 -10.06 27.38 -5.34
N PRO A 375 -10.75 26.36 -5.86
CA PRO A 375 -10.83 25.00 -5.33
C PRO A 375 -9.47 24.29 -5.46
N ASN A 376 -9.16 23.38 -4.54
CA ASN A 376 -8.05 22.44 -4.65
C ASN A 376 -8.48 21.15 -3.94
N PRO A 377 -8.84 20.08 -4.67
CA PRO A 377 -8.60 19.86 -6.10
C PRO A 377 -9.38 20.78 -7.05
N VAL A 378 -8.88 20.97 -8.28
CA VAL A 378 -9.40 21.91 -9.29
C VAL A 378 -9.73 21.20 -10.61
N ASN A 379 -10.79 21.63 -11.29
CA ASN A 379 -11.11 21.19 -12.66
C ASN A 379 -10.58 22.13 -13.75
N SER A 380 -10.70 23.44 -13.56
CA SER A 380 -10.37 24.42 -14.61
C SER A 380 -9.67 25.66 -14.08
N PHE A 381 -10.14 26.27 -13.00
CA PHE A 381 -9.54 27.49 -12.45
C PHE A 381 -9.24 27.31 -10.98
N VAL A 382 -8.01 27.64 -10.57
CA VAL A 382 -7.64 27.74 -9.15
C VAL A 382 -7.43 29.21 -8.81
N THR A 383 -8.00 29.64 -7.70
CA THR A 383 -7.71 30.94 -7.10
C THR A 383 -6.65 30.75 -6.02
N VAL A 384 -5.55 31.48 -6.14
CA VAL A 384 -4.44 31.51 -5.20
C VAL A 384 -4.49 32.83 -4.45
N ASN A 385 -4.88 32.79 -3.18
CA ASN A 385 -4.92 33.97 -2.33
C ASN A 385 -3.71 34.02 -1.39
N THR A 386 -2.93 35.09 -1.58
CA THR A 386 -1.79 35.48 -0.77
C THR A 386 -2.01 36.90 -0.23
N GLU A 387 -1.50 37.18 0.96
CA GLU A 387 -1.61 38.50 1.61
C GLU A 387 -0.91 39.62 0.82
N LYS A 388 0.12 39.26 0.06
CA LYS A 388 0.92 40.17 -0.76
C LYS A 388 0.90 39.76 -2.23
N LYS A 389 1.28 40.69 -3.12
CA LYS A 389 1.55 40.37 -4.53
C LYS A 389 2.77 39.47 -4.61
N CYS A 390 2.59 38.27 -5.13
CA CYS A 390 3.62 37.24 -5.19
C CYS A 390 3.71 36.69 -6.61
N LEU A 391 4.90 36.24 -7.00
CA LEU A 391 5.07 35.42 -8.18
C LEU A 391 4.60 34.01 -7.86
N ILE A 392 3.70 33.48 -8.67
CA ILE A 392 3.21 32.10 -8.58
C ILE A 392 3.79 31.32 -9.75
N GLU A 393 4.46 30.23 -9.43
CA GLU A 393 4.95 29.28 -10.42
C GLU A 393 4.28 27.93 -10.17
N ILE A 394 3.90 27.26 -11.26
CA ILE A 394 3.37 25.89 -11.19
C ILE A 394 4.36 25.00 -11.92
N TYR A 395 4.69 23.88 -11.29
CA TYR A 395 5.61 22.88 -11.78
C TYR A 395 4.90 21.54 -11.90
N THR A 396 5.32 20.71 -12.85
CA THR A 396 5.03 19.28 -12.82
C THR A 396 5.69 18.65 -11.60
N ILE A 397 5.23 17.46 -11.20
CA ILE A 397 5.86 16.73 -10.09
C ILE A 397 7.33 16.37 -10.36
N THR A 398 7.71 16.26 -11.65
CA THR A 398 9.09 16.04 -12.10
C THR A 398 9.96 17.31 -12.04
N GLY A 399 9.39 18.46 -11.64
CA GLY A 399 10.12 19.71 -11.47
C GLY A 399 10.18 20.60 -12.72
N SER A 400 9.47 20.28 -13.79
CA SER A 400 9.37 21.15 -14.98
C SER A 400 8.38 22.27 -14.74
N ARG A 401 8.81 23.53 -14.87
CA ARG A 401 7.92 24.69 -14.73
C ARG A 401 6.97 24.79 -15.91
N ILE A 402 5.67 24.89 -15.65
CA ILE A 402 4.62 24.98 -16.66
C ILE A 402 3.88 26.33 -16.66
N ILE A 403 3.80 27.00 -15.51
CA ILE A 403 3.21 28.36 -15.40
C ILE A 403 4.14 29.23 -14.57
N SER A 404 4.20 30.51 -14.91
CA SER A 404 4.80 31.58 -14.11
C SER A 404 3.93 32.83 -14.27
N THR A 405 3.27 33.28 -13.21
CA THR A 405 2.28 34.37 -13.26
C THR A 405 2.19 35.15 -11.95
N TYR A 406 1.74 36.39 -12.03
CA TYR A 406 1.31 37.18 -10.85
C TYR A 406 -0.21 37.17 -10.67
N GLU A 407 -0.94 36.52 -11.59
CA GLU A 407 -2.39 36.41 -11.52
C GLU A 407 -2.81 35.43 -10.42
N LYS A 408 -3.83 35.83 -9.64
CA LYS A 408 -4.38 34.98 -8.60
C LYS A 408 -5.31 33.90 -9.16
N ASN A 409 -5.93 34.13 -10.31
CA ASN A 409 -6.81 33.16 -10.96
C ASN A 409 -6.03 32.47 -12.09
N ILE A 410 -5.77 31.17 -11.94
CA ILE A 410 -4.92 30.44 -12.86
C ILE A 410 -5.76 29.41 -13.62
N ASN A 411 -5.76 29.52 -14.94
CA ASN A 411 -6.44 28.58 -15.82
C ASN A 411 -5.60 27.32 -16.01
N LEU A 412 -6.15 26.19 -15.58
CA LEU A 412 -5.59 24.86 -15.67
C LEU A 412 -6.41 23.93 -16.57
N ALA A 413 -7.41 24.43 -17.30
CA ALA A 413 -8.33 23.61 -18.08
C ALA A 413 -7.64 22.71 -19.13
N HIS A 414 -6.49 23.15 -19.65
CA HIS A 414 -5.74 22.45 -20.69
C HIS A 414 -4.67 21.48 -20.14
N PHE A 415 -4.49 21.44 -18.82
CA PHE A 415 -3.51 20.55 -18.20
C PHE A 415 -4.15 19.19 -17.88
N ALA A 416 -3.34 18.14 -18.01
CA ALA A 416 -3.76 16.78 -17.71
C ALA A 416 -4.15 16.64 -16.23
N PRO A 417 -5.10 15.75 -15.90
CA PRO A 417 -5.33 15.30 -14.54
C PRO A 417 -4.01 14.82 -13.92
N SER A 418 -3.54 15.51 -12.88
CA SER A 418 -2.25 15.23 -12.24
C SER A 418 -2.08 16.08 -10.99
N VAL A 419 -0.94 15.91 -10.32
CA VAL A 419 -0.50 16.77 -9.25
C VAL A 419 0.62 17.67 -9.72
N TYR A 420 0.43 18.94 -9.42
CA TYR A 420 1.38 19.98 -9.66
C TYR A 420 1.92 20.51 -8.34
N LEU A 421 3.11 21.08 -8.39
CA LEU A 421 3.68 21.83 -7.28
C LEU A 421 3.46 23.30 -7.55
N ILE A 422 2.77 23.98 -6.66
CA ILE A 422 2.69 25.44 -6.67
C ILE A 422 3.81 26.00 -5.81
N LEU A 423 4.56 26.96 -6.35
CA LEU A 423 5.63 27.66 -5.68
C LEU A 423 5.29 29.15 -5.69
N VAL A 424 5.20 29.74 -4.50
CA VAL A 424 4.96 31.17 -4.32
C VAL A 424 6.26 31.82 -3.89
N LYS A 425 6.65 32.87 -4.62
CA LYS A 425 7.83 33.69 -4.36
C LYS A 425 7.42 35.13 -4.10
N ASP A 426 8.19 35.84 -3.27
CA ASP A 426 8.01 37.29 -3.13
C ASP A 426 8.49 38.05 -4.38
N GLU A 427 8.34 39.37 -4.36
CA GLU A 427 8.78 40.27 -5.43
C GLU A 427 10.30 40.24 -5.71
N PHE A 428 11.09 39.72 -4.77
CA PHE A 428 12.55 39.55 -4.90
C PHE A 428 12.93 38.14 -5.35
N GLY A 429 11.95 37.28 -5.65
CA GLY A 429 12.16 35.90 -6.09
C GLY A 429 12.49 34.93 -4.96
N LYS A 430 12.41 35.35 -3.70
CA LYS A 430 12.62 34.47 -2.54
C LYS A 430 11.42 33.54 -2.40
N LYS A 431 11.68 32.24 -2.28
CA LYS A 431 10.66 31.22 -1.99
C LYS A 431 9.98 31.51 -0.66
N LEU A 432 8.67 31.73 -0.70
CA LEU A 432 7.83 31.93 0.49
C LEU A 432 7.19 30.62 0.93
N ILE A 433 6.57 29.91 -0.02
CA ILE A 433 5.83 28.68 0.25
C ILE A 433 5.80 27.81 -1.00
N MET A 434 5.83 26.50 -0.80
CA MET A 434 5.55 25.51 -1.83
C MET A 434 4.44 24.62 -1.30
N ASP A 435 3.48 24.30 -2.14
CA ASP A 435 2.33 23.48 -1.77
C ASP A 435 1.89 22.63 -2.96
N LYS A 436 1.00 21.67 -2.71
CA LYS A 436 0.47 20.80 -3.75
C LYS A 436 -0.80 21.38 -4.37
N LEU A 437 -0.96 21.19 -5.67
CA LEU A 437 -2.14 21.57 -6.44
C LEU A 437 -2.62 20.35 -7.23
N VAL A 438 -3.82 19.88 -6.93
CA VAL A 438 -4.39 18.65 -7.50
C VAL A 438 -5.37 19.03 -8.61
N LYS A 439 -5.13 18.55 -9.84
CA LYS A 439 -6.01 18.73 -11.00
C LYS A 439 -6.72 17.40 -11.28
N TYR A 440 -8.05 17.42 -11.34
CA TYR A 440 -8.85 16.28 -11.79
C TYR A 440 -8.98 16.20 -13.30
#